data_AF-A0A397JSI7-F1
#
_entry.id   AF-A0A397JSI7-F1
#
_cell.length_a   1.000
_cell.length_b   1.000
_cell.length_c   1.000
_cell.angle_alpha   90.00
_cell.angle_beta   90.00
_cell.angle_gamma   90.00
#
_symmetry.space_group_name_H-M   'P 1'
#
loop_
_entity.id
_entity.type
_entity.pdbx_description
1 polymer ?
#
loop_
_entity_poly.entity_id
_entity_poly.type
_entity_poly.pdbx_seq_one_letter_code
_entity_poly.pdbx_strand_id
1 'polypeptide(L)'
;MNNFDILIESINRNFIFPAPPFEVVLNYFDSMRPRRNLNLSNCRAYTIFRYSVARECLRIGELDGNLIKRATNHLWRNSSIQEKTEYRNLAQRVRSQSMT
;
A
#
# COMPACT_ATOMS: atom_id res chain seq x y z
N MET A 1 -24.16 0.58 11.20
CA MET A 1 -22.78 0.49 10.69
C MET A 1 -22.71 1.27 9.40
N ASN A 2 -21.77 2.20 9.26
CA ASN A 2 -21.58 2.91 7.98
C ASN A 2 -20.69 2.07 7.03
N ASN A 3 -20.68 2.38 5.74
CA ASN A 3 -19.89 1.62 4.74
C ASN A 3 -18.39 1.55 5.07
N PHE A 4 -17.86 2.58 5.73
CA PHE A 4 -16.47 2.59 6.15
C PHE A 4 -16.22 1.62 7.31
N ASP A 5 -17.12 1.51 8.29
CA ASP A 5 -17.00 0.54 9.40
C ASP A 5 -17.02 -0.90 8.86
N ILE A 6 -17.98 -1.20 7.96
CA ILE A 6 -18.09 -2.49 7.27
C ILE A 6 -16.78 -2.83 6.53
N LEU A 7 -16.24 -1.85 5.79
CA LEU A 7 -15.00 -2.03 5.07
C LEU A 7 -13.84 -2.36 6.02
N ILE A 8 -13.67 -1.62 7.11
CA ILE A 8 -12.60 -1.86 8.08
C ILE A 8 -12.70 -3.26 8.70
N GLU A 9 -13.90 -3.71 9.05
CA GLU A 9 -14.13 -5.05 9.61
C GLU A 9 -13.88 -6.17 8.60
N SER A 10 -14.16 -5.92 7.31
CA SER A 10 -13.98 -6.90 6.24
C SER A 10 -12.52 -7.05 5.75
N ILE A 11 -11.66 -6.06 6.00
CA ILE A 11 -10.26 -6.08 5.59
C ILE A 11 -9.49 -7.12 6.42
N ASN A 12 -8.90 -8.10 5.73
CA ASN A 12 -8.01 -9.05 6.38
C ASN A 12 -6.57 -8.54 6.33
N ARG A 13 -6.06 -8.16 7.51
CA ARG A 13 -4.70 -7.61 7.69
C ARG A 13 -3.58 -8.55 7.24
N ASN A 14 -3.81 -9.86 7.17
CA ASN A 14 -2.82 -10.83 6.70
C ASN A 14 -2.53 -10.70 5.18
N PHE A 15 -3.37 -9.99 4.43
CA PHE A 15 -3.08 -9.62 3.03
C PHE A 15 -2.40 -8.26 2.89
N ILE A 16 -2.23 -7.53 4.00
CA ILE A 16 -1.53 -6.24 4.07
C ILE A 16 -0.17 -6.40 4.76
N PHE A 17 -0.04 -7.34 5.69
CA PHE A 17 1.19 -7.62 6.41
C PHE A 17 1.58 -9.10 6.26
N PRO A 18 2.85 -9.40 5.96
CA PRO A 18 3.98 -8.47 5.82
C PRO A 18 3.90 -7.61 4.56
N ALA A 19 4.83 -6.66 4.43
CA ALA A 19 4.94 -5.88 3.19
C ALA A 19 5.10 -6.81 1.95
N PRO A 20 4.55 -6.43 0.78
CA PRO A 20 4.59 -7.28 -0.41
C PRO A 20 6.04 -7.52 -0.90
N PRO A 21 6.28 -8.59 -1.68
CA PRO A 21 7.58 -8.86 -2.27
C PRO A 21 8.12 -7.69 -3.09
N PHE A 22 9.44 -7.57 -3.14
CA PHE A 22 10.13 -6.45 -3.77
C PHE A 22 9.80 -6.33 -5.26
N GLU A 23 9.81 -7.44 -5.97
CA GLU A 23 9.54 -7.56 -7.41
C GLU A 23 8.11 -7.13 -7.73
N VAL A 24 7.16 -7.45 -6.85
CA VAL A 24 5.75 -7.05 -6.97
C VAL A 24 5.63 -5.52 -6.90
N VAL A 25 6.38 -4.88 -6.01
CA VAL A 25 6.39 -3.41 -5.89
C VAL A 25 7.03 -2.77 -7.11
N LEU A 26 8.18 -3.28 -7.59
CA LEU A 26 8.81 -2.74 -8.80
C LEU A 26 7.87 -2.79 -10.01
N ASN A 27 7.27 -3.96 -10.28
CA ASN A 27 6.32 -4.13 -11.37
C ASN A 27 5.13 -3.16 -11.26
N TYR A 28 4.62 -2.93 -10.04
CA TYR A 28 3.57 -1.94 -9.82
C TYR A 28 4.03 -0.52 -10.17
N PHE A 29 5.21 -0.09 -9.71
CA PHE A 29 5.73 1.24 -10.02
C PHE A 29 5.98 1.42 -11.52
N ASP A 30 6.54 0.42 -12.20
CA ASP A 30 6.75 0.47 -13.65
C ASP A 30 5.44 0.56 -14.42
N SER A 31 4.41 -0.19 -14.03
CA SER A 31 3.07 -0.10 -14.63
C SER A 31 2.41 1.28 -14.44
N MET A 32 2.80 1.99 -13.37
CA MET A 32 2.23 3.28 -12.99
C MET A 32 3.04 4.49 -13.48
N ARG A 33 4.29 4.26 -13.89
CA ARG A 33 5.21 5.27 -14.42
C ARG A 33 4.59 6.10 -15.56
N PRO A 34 3.88 5.50 -16.55
CA PRO A 34 3.26 6.27 -17.63
C PRO A 34 2.06 7.11 -17.17
N ARG A 35 1.40 6.72 -16.07
CA ARG A 35 0.08 7.26 -15.67
C ARG A 35 0.15 8.35 -14.61
N ARG A 36 1.17 8.33 -13.73
CA ARG A 36 1.19 9.18 -12.53
C ARG A 36 2.52 9.87 -12.27
N ASN A 37 3.48 9.79 -13.21
CA ASN A 37 4.85 10.27 -12.99
C ASN A 37 5.43 9.77 -11.65
N LEU A 38 5.09 8.53 -11.30
CA LEU A 38 5.57 7.87 -10.08
C LEU A 38 7.03 7.50 -10.33
N ASN A 39 7.94 8.33 -9.83
CA ASN A 39 9.37 8.01 -9.82
C ASN A 39 9.69 7.08 -8.65
N LEU A 40 10.48 6.03 -8.92
CA LEU A 40 11.04 5.13 -7.92
C LEU A 40 11.80 5.89 -6.83
N SER A 41 12.46 7.01 -7.15
CA SER A 41 13.17 7.88 -6.19
C SER A 41 12.24 8.50 -5.12
N ASN A 42 10.95 8.65 -5.43
CA ASN A 42 9.92 9.16 -4.53
C ASN A 42 9.05 8.04 -3.93
N CYS A 43 9.51 6.78 -3.99
CA CYS A 43 8.82 5.66 -3.37
C CYS A 43 8.78 5.86 -1.84
N ARG A 44 7.56 6.04 -1.32
CA ARG A 44 7.29 6.20 0.12
C ARG A 44 6.68 4.91 0.65
N ALA A 45 7.02 4.57 1.90
CA ALA A 45 6.41 3.45 2.63
C ALA A 45 4.88 3.45 2.54
N TYR A 46 4.27 4.63 2.75
CA TYR A 46 2.82 4.83 2.64
C TYR A 46 2.27 4.53 1.23
N THR A 47 3.03 4.78 0.16
CA THR A 47 2.60 4.47 -1.22
C THR A 47 2.50 2.96 -1.42
N ILE A 48 3.49 2.20 -0.93
CA ILE A 48 3.49 0.74 -1.00
C ILE A 48 2.38 0.17 -0.11
N PHE A 49 2.21 0.72 1.09
CA PHE A 49 1.14 0.34 2.00
C PHE A 49 -0.24 0.54 1.37
N ARG A 50 -0.47 1.69 0.73
CA ARG A 50 -1.71 1.97 -0.01
C ARG A 50 -1.95 0.96 -1.13
N TYR A 51 -0.91 0.49 -1.80
CA TYR A 51 -1.04 -0.57 -2.81
C TYR A 51 -1.55 -1.87 -2.19
N SER A 52 -0.99 -2.32 -1.06
CA SER A 52 -1.46 -3.53 -0.36
C SER A 52 -2.92 -3.40 0.11
N VAL A 53 -3.28 -2.26 0.69
CA VAL A 53 -4.68 -1.99 1.11
C VAL A 53 -5.62 -2.00 -0.09
N ALA A 54 -5.25 -1.32 -1.18
CA ALA A 54 -6.09 -1.28 -2.38
C ALA A 54 -6.27 -2.67 -3.01
N ARG A 55 -5.24 -3.52 -2.97
CA ARG A 55 -5.35 -4.92 -3.43
C ARG A 55 -6.30 -5.74 -2.56
N GLU A 56 -6.25 -5.56 -1.24
CA GLU A 56 -7.15 -6.24 -0.33
C GLU A 56 -8.60 -5.76 -0.50
N CYS A 57 -8.82 -4.44 -0.61
CA CYS A 57 -10.14 -3.88 -0.92
C CYS A 57 -10.70 -4.43 -2.24
N LEU A 58 -9.87 -4.49 -3.29
CA LEU A 58 -10.28 -5.09 -4.56
C LEU A 58 -10.64 -6.57 -4.43
N ARG A 59 -9.89 -7.34 -3.63
CA ARG A 59 -10.16 -8.78 -3.38
C ARG A 59 -11.55 -9.01 -2.78
N ILE A 60 -12.00 -8.10 -1.92
CA ILE A 60 -13.32 -8.15 -1.27
C ILE A 60 -14.40 -7.36 -2.02
N GLY A 61 -14.11 -6.88 -3.24
CA GLY A 61 -15.08 -6.21 -4.11
C GLY A 61 -15.28 -4.72 -3.88
N GLU A 62 -14.45 -4.07 -3.05
CA GLU A 62 -14.50 -2.63 -2.82
C GLU A 62 -13.66 -1.86 -3.85
N LEU A 63 -14.28 -0.90 -4.53
CA LEU A 63 -13.71 -0.10 -5.63
C LEU A 63 -13.76 1.41 -5.38
N ASP A 64 -14.49 1.87 -4.36
CA ASP A 64 -14.59 3.29 -4.02
C ASP A 64 -13.23 3.82 -3.52
N GLY A 65 -12.60 4.62 -4.37
CA GLY A 65 -11.30 5.23 -4.08
C GLY A 65 -11.28 6.13 -2.83
N ASN A 66 -12.41 6.73 -2.45
CA ASN A 66 -12.52 7.52 -1.22
C ASN A 66 -12.57 6.61 0.01
N LEU A 67 -13.34 5.51 -0.02
CA LEU A 67 -13.35 4.52 1.06
C LEU A 67 -11.98 3.86 1.22
N ILE A 68 -11.34 3.44 0.12
CA ILE A 68 -9.98 2.87 0.15
C ILE A 68 -8.98 3.86 0.75
N LYS A 69 -9.05 5.15 0.38
CA LYS A 69 -8.17 6.19 0.94
C LYS A 69 -8.38 6.36 2.44
N ARG A 70 -9.64 6.39 2.90
CA ARG A 70 -9.98 6.46 4.33
C ARG A 70 -9.48 5.23 5.07
N ALA A 71 -9.68 4.03 4.52
CA ALA A 71 -9.24 2.77 5.11
C ALA A 71 -7.71 2.73 5.22
N THR A 72 -7.01 3.12 4.15
CA THR A 72 -5.55 3.24 4.16
C THR A 72 -5.07 4.16 5.28
N ASN A 73 -5.68 5.35 5.44
CA ASN A 73 -5.29 6.28 6.50
C ASN A 73 -5.53 5.71 7.90
N HIS A 74 -6.69 5.08 8.11
CA HIS A 74 -7.05 4.46 9.38
C HIS A 74 -6.07 3.33 9.74
N LEU A 75 -5.85 2.39 8.81
CA LEU A 75 -4.96 1.25 9.01
C LEU A 75 -3.51 1.70 9.21
N TRP A 76 -3.02 2.67 8.44
CA TRP A 76 -1.66 3.18 8.61
C TRP A 76 -1.46 3.83 9.99
N ARG A 77 -2.41 4.64 10.47
CA ARG A 77 -2.33 5.24 11.81
C ARG A 77 -2.27 4.16 12.89
N ASN A 78 -3.11 3.14 12.76
CA ASN A 78 -3.20 2.01 13.68
C ASN A 78 -2.16 0.88 13.45
N SER A 79 -1.23 1.04 12.50
CA SER A 79 -0.17 0.07 12.29
C SER A 79 0.95 0.22 13.34
N SER A 80 1.52 -0.91 13.74
CA SER A 80 2.62 -0.98 14.68
C SER A 80 3.90 -0.34 14.13
N ILE A 81 4.88 -0.10 14.99
CA ILE A 81 6.18 0.44 14.58
C ILE A 81 6.90 -0.57 13.67
N GLN A 82 6.81 -1.86 13.98
CA GLN A 82 7.42 -2.95 13.23
C GLN A 82 6.83 -3.02 11.82
N GLU A 83 5.50 -3.05 11.73
CA GLU A 83 4.76 -3.02 10.46
C GLU A 83 5.17 -1.81 9.60
N LYS A 84 5.19 -0.60 10.16
CA LYS A 84 5.64 0.60 9.44
C LYS A 84 7.10 0.51 9.01
N THR A 85 7.94 -0.15 9.80
CA THR A 85 9.37 -0.31 9.53
C THR A 85 9.63 -1.24 8.35
N GLU A 86 8.89 -2.34 8.23
CA GLU A 86 8.98 -3.22 7.05
C GLU A 86 8.69 -2.45 5.75
N TYR A 87 7.62 -1.65 5.73
CA TYR A 87 7.28 -0.82 4.58
C TYR A 87 8.31 0.27 4.29
N ARG A 88 8.95 0.84 5.33
CA ARG A 88 10.05 1.81 5.17
C ARG A 88 11.29 1.16 4.58
N ASN A 89 11.69 -0.01 5.09
CA ASN A 89 12.83 -0.77 4.59
C ASN A 89 12.63 -1.15 3.12
N LEU A 90 11.41 -1.59 2.77
CA LEU A 90 11.06 -1.92 1.39
C LEU A 90 11.13 -0.68 0.48
N ALA A 91 10.56 0.45 0.89
CA ALA A 91 10.64 1.70 0.13
C ALA A 91 12.08 2.21 -0.05
N GLN A 92 12.95 1.99 0.95
CA GLN A 92 14.37 2.29 0.83
C GLN A 92 15.03 1.42 -0.24
N ARG A 93 14.84 0.10 -0.20
CA ARG A 93 15.37 -0.82 -1.22
C ARG A 93 14.93 -0.45 -2.64
N VAL A 94 13.65 -0.06 -2.80
CA VAL A 94 13.11 0.35 -4.11
C VAL A 94 13.77 1.63 -4.62
N ARG A 95 13.99 2.62 -3.73
CA ARG A 95 14.70 3.85 -4.10
C ARG A 95 16.15 3.59 -4.48
N SER A 96 16.84 2.68 -3.79
CA SER A 96 18.23 2.34 -4.11
C SER A 96 18.41 1.79 -5.53
N GLN A 97 17.42 1.09 -6.10
CA GLN A 97 17.47 0.67 -7.51
C GLN A 97 17.41 1.83 -8.51
N SER A 98 16.79 2.96 -8.13
CA SER A 98 16.71 4.13 -9.02
C SER A 98 18.02 4.93 -9.13
N MET A 99 19.02 4.58 -8.31
CA MET A 99 20.33 5.25 -8.26
C MET A 99 21.45 4.44 -8.93
N THR A 100 21.12 3.26 -9.46
CA THR A 100 21.98 2.38 -10.28
C THR A 100 21.53 2.44 -11.72
#